data_AF-A0A9D7HIA5-F1
#
_entry.id   AF-A0A9D7HIA5-F1
#
_cell.length_a   1.000
_cell.length_b   1.000
_cell.length_c   1.000
_cell.angle_alpha   90.00
_cell.angle_beta   90.00
_cell.angle_gamma   90.00
#
_symmetry.space_group_name_H-M   'P 1'
#
loop_
_entity.id
_entity.type
_entity.pdbx_description
1 polymer ?
#
loop_
_entity_poly.entity_id
_entity_poly.type
_entity_poly.pdbx_seq_one_letter_code
_entity_poly.pdbx_strand_id
1 'polypeptide(L)'
;MHVQLTRATILDLLPGYLSGDASAETRTLVEAFAHTDPQVAKILAAGQQGLTELSAQPVPLGLEQQALTHARRRIRWQAWQLALAIVLTVAIGMLGWLGTFLAALFWVIYYRSRERLHELLFGQR
;
A
#
# COMPACT_ATOMS: atom_id res chain seq x y z
N MET A 1 -9.88 25.08 24.61
CA MET A 1 -11.09 24.22 24.51
C MET A 1 -11.00 23.21 25.65
N HIS A 2 -11.94 23.22 26.60
CA HIS A 2 -11.99 22.19 27.63
C HIS A 2 -12.44 20.87 26.98
N VAL A 3 -11.50 19.95 26.76
CA VAL A 3 -11.85 18.58 26.40
C VAL A 3 -12.47 17.96 27.65
N GLN A 4 -13.80 17.87 27.67
CA GLN A 4 -14.47 17.06 28.67
C GLN A 4 -14.13 15.60 28.35
N LEU A 5 -13.40 14.96 29.26
CA LEU A 5 -13.04 13.57 29.11
C LEU A 5 -14.31 12.73 29.27
N THR A 6 -14.83 12.21 28.16
CA THR A 6 -16.01 11.36 28.17
C THR A 6 -15.61 9.89 28.24
N ARG A 7 -16.51 9.05 28.77
CA ARG A 7 -16.32 7.60 28.75
C ARG A 7 -16.03 7.07 27.35
N ALA A 8 -16.69 7.60 26.31
CA ALA A 8 -16.47 7.18 24.93
C ALA A 8 -15.01 7.38 24.50
N THR A 9 -14.44 8.54 24.82
CA THR A 9 -13.03 8.84 24.55
C THR A 9 -12.08 7.87 25.26
N ILE A 10 -12.37 7.50 26.49
CA ILE A 10 -11.57 6.52 27.24
C ILE A 10 -11.70 5.11 26.65
N LEU A 11 -12.91 4.73 26.19
CA LEU A 11 -13.13 3.46 25.52
C LEU A 11 -12.39 3.36 24.18
N ASP A 12 -12.26 4.46 23.44
CA ASP A 12 -11.47 4.50 22.20
C ASP A 12 -9.97 4.34 22.45
N LEU A 13 -9.48 4.77 23.61
CA LEU A 13 -8.07 4.64 24.02
C LEU A 13 -7.74 3.27 24.63
N LEU A 14 -8.76 2.52 25.04
CA LEU A 14 -8.61 1.25 25.75
C LEU A 14 -7.86 0.16 24.95
N PRO A 15 -8.10 -0.02 23.64
CA PRO A 15 -7.34 -1.01 22.85
C PRO A 15 -5.84 -0.73 22.88
N GLY A 16 -5.43 0.53 22.69
CA GLY A 16 -4.02 0.93 22.75
C GLY A 16 -3.41 0.77 24.15
N TYR A 17 -4.19 1.02 25.20
CA TYR A 17 -3.77 0.77 26.59
C TYR A 17 -3.53 -0.72 26.83
N LEU A 18 -4.49 -1.57 26.45
CA LEU A 18 -4.46 -3.02 26.65
C LEU A 18 -3.36 -3.71 25.82
N SER A 19 -3.07 -3.22 24.62
CA SER A 19 -1.97 -3.72 23.77
C SER A 19 -0.58 -3.27 24.21
N GLY A 20 -0.47 -2.30 25.13
CA GLY A 20 0.81 -1.74 25.56
C GLY A 20 1.38 -0.64 24.65
N ASP A 21 0.73 -0.32 23.53
CA ASP A 21 1.15 0.73 22.58
C ASP A 21 0.76 2.15 23.01
N ALA A 22 0.03 2.30 24.12
CA ALA A 22 -0.31 3.62 24.68
C ALA A 22 0.90 4.33 25.29
N SER A 23 1.01 5.64 25.03
CA SER A 23 1.97 6.53 25.68
C SER A 23 1.73 6.60 27.20
N ALA A 24 2.76 6.99 27.96
CA ALA A 24 2.66 7.11 29.42
C ALA A 24 1.52 8.04 29.86
N GLU A 25 1.32 9.14 29.14
CA GLU A 25 0.24 10.11 29.40
C GLU A 25 -1.15 9.47 29.22
N THR A 26 -1.35 8.72 28.13
CA THR A 26 -2.61 8.01 27.87
C THR A 26 -2.88 6.92 28.91
N ARG A 27 -1.84 6.25 29.43
CA ARG A 27 -1.99 5.25 30.49
C ARG A 27 -2.47 5.85 31.80
N THR A 28 -1.80 6.91 32.26
CA THR A 28 -2.19 7.62 33.49
C THR A 28 -3.62 8.17 33.37
N LEU A 29 -4.02 8.62 32.19
CA LEU A 29 -5.37 9.12 31.92
C LEU A 29 -6.43 8.02 32.04
N VAL A 30 -6.21 6.86 31.42
CA VAL A 30 -7.13 5.71 31.49
C VAL A 30 -7.24 5.18 32.91
N GLU A 31 -6.13 5.08 33.64
CA GLU A 31 -6.10 4.63 35.03
C GLU A 31 -6.84 5.61 35.96
N ALA A 32 -6.57 6.91 35.85
CA ALA A 32 -7.27 7.93 36.61
C ALA A 32 -8.79 7.92 36.34
N PHE A 33 -9.20 7.67 35.10
CA PHE A 33 -10.61 7.56 34.75
C PHE A 33 -11.25 6.27 35.26
N ALA A 34 -10.52 5.15 35.24
CA ALA A 34 -10.99 3.87 35.79
C ALA A 34 -11.23 3.93 37.31
N HIS A 35 -10.48 4.75 38.04
CA HIS A 35 -10.74 5.01 39.47
C HIS A 35 -12.07 5.75 39.71
N THR A 36 -12.52 6.53 38.73
CA THR A 36 -13.74 7.35 38.86
C THR A 36 -14.97 6.67 38.27
N ASP A 37 -14.79 5.87 37.21
CA ASP A 37 -15.88 5.16 36.53
C ASP A 37 -15.76 3.63 36.70
N PRO A 38 -16.63 3.01 37.53
CA PRO A 38 -16.57 1.56 37.79
C PRO A 38 -16.92 0.72 36.54
N GLN A 39 -17.59 1.29 35.53
CA GLN A 39 -17.83 0.56 34.28
C GLN A 39 -16.55 0.42 33.46
N VAL A 40 -15.72 1.47 33.42
CA VAL A 40 -14.42 1.41 32.73
C VAL A 40 -13.49 0.44 33.46
N ALA A 41 -13.47 0.45 34.80
CA ALA A 41 -12.69 -0.51 35.59
C ALA A 41 -13.07 -1.97 35.29
N LYS A 42 -14.38 -2.28 35.16
CA LYS A 42 -14.84 -3.62 34.80
C LYS A 42 -14.38 -4.05 33.40
N ILE A 43 -14.47 -3.15 32.42
CA ILE A 43 -14.03 -3.43 31.04
C ILE A 43 -12.52 -3.65 31.01
N LEU A 44 -11.76 -2.86 31.78
CA LEU A 44 -10.31 -3.00 31.89
C LEU A 44 -9.92 -4.35 32.51
N ALA A 45 -10.57 -4.75 33.60
CA ALA A 45 -10.33 -6.04 34.24
C ALA A 45 -10.67 -7.21 33.30
N ALA A 46 -11.79 -7.14 32.58
CA ALA A 46 -12.18 -8.15 31.60
C ALA A 46 -11.19 -8.23 30.42
N GLY A 47 -10.72 -7.08 29.92
CA GLY A 47 -9.72 -7.00 28.85
C GLY A 47 -8.36 -7.58 29.27
N GLN A 48 -7.91 -7.29 30.50
CA GLN A 48 -6.69 -7.84 31.06
C GLN A 48 -6.79 -9.36 31.31
N GLN A 49 -7.94 -9.84 31.77
CA GLN A 49 -8.21 -11.27 31.94
C GLN A 49 -8.18 -12.00 30.60
N GLY A 50 -8.84 -11.46 29.56
CA GLY A 50 -8.79 -12.02 28.21
C GLY A 50 -7.37 -12.05 27.65
N LEU A 51 -6.57 -11.00 27.85
CA LEU A 51 -5.15 -10.98 27.46
C LEU A 51 -4.31 -11.99 28.26
N THR A 52 -4.63 -12.21 29.53
CA THR A 52 -3.93 -13.20 30.37
C THR A 52 -4.23 -14.62 29.89
N GLU A 53 -5.48 -14.91 29.50
CA GLU A 53 -5.85 -16.19 28.89
C GLU A 53 -5.20 -16.39 27.51
N LEU A 54 -5.13 -15.34 26.68
CA LEU A 54 -4.42 -15.37 25.40
C LEU A 54 -2.89 -15.50 25.56
N SER A 55 -2.31 -14.88 26.58
CA SER A 55 -0.87 -14.94 26.88
C SER A 55 -0.46 -16.25 27.55
N ALA A 56 -1.41 -17.03 28.09
CA ALA A 56 -1.18 -18.36 28.61
C ALA A 56 -1.07 -19.42 27.49
N GLN A 57 -1.43 -19.08 26.25
CA GLN A 57 -1.03 -19.89 25.10
C GLN A 57 0.43 -19.60 24.77
N PRO A 58 1.35 -20.58 24.92
CA PRO A 58 2.69 -20.40 24.42
C PRO A 58 2.59 -20.20 22.92
N VAL A 59 2.88 -18.99 22.43
CA VAL A 59 3.00 -18.72 21.00
C VAL A 59 4.11 -19.63 20.48
N PRO A 60 3.80 -20.67 19.67
CA PRO A 60 4.85 -21.49 19.12
C PRO A 60 5.61 -20.63 18.11
N LEU A 61 6.89 -20.39 18.37
CA LEU A 61 7.85 -19.61 17.53
C LEU A 61 7.89 -20.03 16.04
N GLY A 62 7.22 -21.13 15.66
CA GLY A 62 7.02 -21.56 14.27
C GLY A 62 5.81 -20.92 13.53
N LEU A 63 4.85 -20.30 14.24
CA LEU A 63 3.68 -19.67 13.61
C LEU A 63 3.99 -18.33 12.96
N GLU A 64 4.98 -17.57 13.46
CA GLU A 64 5.45 -16.34 12.82
C GLU A 64 6.02 -16.63 11.41
N GLN A 65 6.76 -17.73 11.26
CA GLN A 65 7.31 -18.15 9.97
C GLN A 65 6.23 -18.64 9.00
N GLN A 66 5.17 -19.27 9.50
CA GLN A 66 4.01 -19.68 8.69
C GLN A 66 3.14 -18.48 8.26
N ALA A 67 2.93 -17.51 9.15
CA ALA A 67 2.24 -16.27 8.81
C ALA A 67 3.00 -15.48 7.73
N LEU A 68 4.33 -15.40 7.82
CA LEU A 68 5.19 -14.75 6.84
C LEU A 68 5.18 -15.47 5.48
N THR A 69 5.12 -16.81 5.45
CA THR A 69 5.07 -17.58 4.19
C THR A 69 3.70 -17.49 3.51
N HIS A 70 2.60 -17.43 4.27
CA HIS A 70 1.28 -17.18 3.72
C HIS A 70 1.13 -15.75 3.17
N ALA A 71 1.70 -14.74 3.85
CA ALA A 71 1.75 -13.36 3.35
C ALA A 71 2.57 -13.25 2.05
N ARG A 72 3.75 -13.89 1.99
CA ARG A 72 4.61 -13.91 0.79
C ARG A 72 3.93 -14.53 -0.43
N ARG A 73 3.06 -15.53 -0.25
CA ARG A 73 2.36 -16.18 -1.39
C ARG A 73 1.37 -15.23 -2.07
N ARG A 74 0.66 -14.40 -1.30
CA ARG A 74 -0.26 -13.39 -1.84
C ARG A 74 0.48 -12.25 -2.54
N ILE A 75 1.56 -11.75 -1.92
CA ILE A 75 2.41 -10.70 -2.50
C ILE A 75 3.05 -11.17 -3.81
N ARG A 76 3.53 -12.42 -3.87
CA ARG A 76 4.12 -12.96 -5.10
C ARG A 76 3.11 -13.06 -6.24
N TRP A 77 1.86 -13.45 -5.96
CA TRP A 77 0.81 -13.48 -6.98
C TRP A 77 0.46 -12.08 -7.49
N GLN A 78 0.33 -11.10 -6.59
CA GLN A 78 0.10 -9.70 -6.95
C GLN A 78 1.28 -9.11 -7.74
N ALA A 79 2.52 -9.42 -7.35
CA ALA A 79 3.72 -8.97 -8.06
C ALA A 79 3.79 -9.54 -9.49
N TRP A 80 3.39 -10.79 -9.70
CA TRP A 80 3.30 -11.39 -11.04
C TRP A 80 2.24 -10.70 -11.91
N GLN A 81 1.08 -10.36 -11.36
CA GLN A 81 0.05 -9.62 -12.08
C GLN A 81 0.51 -8.20 -12.47
N LEU A 82 1.18 -7.50 -11.54
CA LEU A 82 1.74 -6.18 -11.82
C LEU A 82 2.87 -6.24 -12.87
N ALA A 83 3.77 -7.20 -12.76
CA ALA A 83 4.84 -7.39 -13.74
C ALA A 83 4.28 -7.66 -15.14
N LEU A 84 3.25 -8.52 -15.23
CA LEU A 84 2.59 -8.82 -16.50
C LEU A 84 1.90 -7.58 -17.09
N ALA A 85 1.20 -6.80 -16.27
CA ALA A 85 0.56 -5.57 -16.70
C ALA A 85 1.56 -4.52 -17.22
N ILE A 86 2.72 -4.39 -16.56
CA ILE A 86 3.80 -3.48 -17.00
C ILE A 86 4.37 -3.94 -18.34
N VAL A 87 4.70 -5.23 -18.48
CA VAL A 87 5.23 -5.76 -19.75
C VAL A 87 4.25 -5.54 -20.89
N LEU A 88 2.96 -5.81 -20.66
CA LEU A 88 1.92 -5.64 -21.67
C LEU A 88 1.75 -4.17 -22.09
N THR A 89 1.71 -3.25 -21.14
CA THR A 89 1.57 -1.81 -21.43
C THR A 89 2.79 -1.25 -22.15
N VAL A 90 4.01 -1.66 -21.77
CA VAL A 90 5.25 -1.28 -22.46
C VAL A 90 5.28 -1.85 -23.88
N ALA A 91 4.89 -3.12 -24.06
CA ALA A 91 4.88 -3.75 -25.38
C ALA A 91 3.92 -3.04 -26.36
N ILE A 92 2.72 -2.69 -25.89
CA ILE A 92 1.73 -1.95 -26.69
C ILE A 92 2.26 -0.56 -27.05
N GLY A 93 2.85 0.15 -26.08
CA GLY A 93 3.47 1.45 -26.32
C GLY A 93 4.59 1.36 -27.36
N MET A 94 5.50 0.41 -27.19
CA MET A 94 6.65 0.22 -28.08
C MET A 94 6.24 -0.12 -29.52
N LEU A 95 5.17 -0.92 -29.69
CA LEU A 95 4.63 -1.25 -31.02
C LEU A 95 4.05 -0.01 -31.72
N GLY A 96 3.38 0.87 -30.97
CA GLY A 96 2.90 2.16 -31.49
C GLY A 96 4.04 3.07 -31.93
N TRP A 97 5.08 3.20 -31.10
CA TRP A 97 6.27 3.99 -31.43
C TRP A 97 7.00 3.47 -32.68
N LEU A 98 7.12 2.15 -32.84
CA LEU A 98 7.73 1.54 -34.02
C LEU A 98 6.97 1.90 -35.30
N GLY A 99 5.63 1.88 -35.27
CA GLY A 99 4.79 2.29 -36.39
C GLY A 99 4.99 3.75 -36.78
N THR A 100 5.00 4.66 -35.79
CA THR A 100 5.26 6.08 -36.05
C THR A 100 6.66 6.33 -36.61
N PHE A 101 7.65 5.58 -36.13
CA PHE A 101 9.03 5.68 -36.60
C PHE A 101 9.18 5.23 -38.06
N LEU A 102 8.55 4.12 -38.44
CA LEU A 102 8.52 3.63 -39.82
C LEU A 102 7.81 4.62 -40.75
N ALA A 103 6.69 5.19 -40.32
CA ALA A 103 5.96 6.20 -41.08
C ALA A 103 6.80 7.47 -41.27
N ALA A 104 7.52 7.93 -40.24
CA ALA A 104 8.42 9.07 -40.32
C ALA A 104 9.60 8.79 -41.27
N LEU A 105 10.19 7.60 -41.20
CA LEU A 105 11.27 7.18 -42.10
C LEU A 105 10.80 7.12 -43.55
N PHE A 106 9.62 6.54 -43.78
CA PHE A 106 8.98 6.53 -45.10
C PHE A 106 8.72 7.95 -45.61
N TRP A 107 8.18 8.85 -44.77
CA TRP A 107 7.97 10.25 -45.11
C TRP A 107 9.27 10.95 -45.52
N VAL A 108 10.34 10.77 -44.76
CA VAL A 108 11.66 11.35 -45.06
C VAL A 108 12.23 10.81 -46.37
N ILE A 109 12.15 9.50 -46.61
CA ILE A 109 12.63 8.88 -47.86
C ILE A 109 11.80 9.34 -49.05
N TYR A 110 10.48 9.39 -48.90
CA TYR A 110 9.55 9.84 -49.93
C TYR A 110 9.82 11.30 -50.28
N TYR A 111 9.89 12.17 -49.27
CA TYR A 111 10.16 13.59 -49.46
C TYR A 111 11.52 13.83 -50.11
N ARG A 112 12.57 13.15 -49.63
CA ARG A 112 13.92 13.28 -50.21
C ARG A 112 14.06 12.70 -51.61
N SER A 113 13.29 11.67 -51.96
CA SER A 113 13.26 11.13 -53.32
C SER A 113 12.48 12.02 -54.27
N ARG A 114 11.40 12.66 -53.77
CA ARG A 114 10.61 13.62 -54.54
C ARG A 114 11.44 14.83 -54.96
N GLU A 115 12.27 15.37 -54.06
CA GLU A 115 13.15 16.52 -54.37
C GLU A 115 14.17 16.18 -55.47
N ARG A 116 14.79 14.99 -55.42
CA ARG A 116 15.73 14.54 -56.46
C ARG A 116 15.08 14.33 -57.83
N LEU A 117 13.83 13.89 -57.86
CA LEU A 117 13.09 13.73 -59.12
C LEU A 117 12.73 15.08 -59.74
N HIS A 118 12.47 16.11 -58.93
CA HIS A 118 12.26 17.46 -59.44
C HIS A 118 13.55 18.08 -60.00
N GLU A 119 14.72 17.86 -59.39
CA GLU A 119 16.01 18.32 -59.97
C GLU A 119 16.34 17.62 -61.29
N LEU A 120 16.07 16.32 -61.41
CA LEU A 120 16.33 15.56 -62.65
C LEU A 120 15.35 15.90 -63.78
N LEU A 121 14.11 16.28 -63.46
CA LEU A 121 13.09 16.65 -64.47
C LEU A 121 13.11 18.14 -64.84
N PHE A 122 13.56 19.04 -63.95
CA PHE A 122 13.53 20.50 -64.16
C PHE A 122 14.91 21.18 -64.19
N GLY A 123 16.01 20.46 -63.92
CA GLY A 123 17.39 20.98 -63.96
C GLY A 123 18.07 20.97 -65.35
N GLN A 124 17.30 20.81 -66.42
CA GLN A 124 17.75 20.92 -67.82
C GLN A 124 17.06 22.11 -68.49
N ARG A 125 17.30 23.32 -67.99
CA ARG A 125 17.15 24.59 -68.74
C ARG A 125 18.13 25.61 -68.22
#